data_AF-U2QH95-F1
#
_entry.id   AF-U2QH95-F1
#
_cell.length_a   1.000
_cell.length_b   1.000
_cell.length_c   1.000
_cell.angle_alpha   90.00
_cell.angle_beta   90.00
_cell.angle_gamma   90.00
#
_symmetry.space_group_name_H-M   'P 1'
#
loop_
_entity.id
_entity.type
_entity.pdbx_description
1 polymer ?
#
loop_
_entity_poly.entity_id
_entity_poly.type
_entity_poly.pdbx_seq_one_letter_code
_entity_poly.pdbx_strand_id
1 'polypeptide(L)'
;MAVFKVNKNNNYTVISNTHLKERKMTLKAKGLLTLMLSLPPDWDYSIEGLISICVEGERAINSTLNELKEFGYLRIEKLPPRKGKNQFEYIYNIYEKPLKKEERQLKNVEVQNVGLQNVKVQSEVVQNEGQLKTNTLNTKELNTKLLNTYSLFMEKWNELAKECELSLIKSFTENRKKRLSELLEKYSQEEILETMFKIKNINFLLGRTDKSNWKISFDDFLNEEKFIKILEGAYYDEIKPTGRKQDKKISKPKSAGAKKEYGF
;
A
#
# COMPACT_ATOMS: atom_id res chain seq x y z
N MET A 1 9.22 6.80 46.84
CA MET A 1 9.20 7.47 45.51
C MET A 1 9.35 6.41 44.45
N ALA A 2 8.43 6.34 43.49
CA ALA A 2 8.55 5.43 42.34
C ALA A 2 9.29 6.15 41.20
N VAL A 3 10.32 5.52 40.65
CA VAL A 3 11.02 6.01 39.46
C VAL A 3 10.48 5.21 38.27
N PHE A 4 9.73 5.87 37.39
CA PHE A 4 9.23 5.26 36.17
C PHE A 4 10.34 5.26 35.13
N LYS A 5 10.86 4.08 34.78
CA LYS A 5 11.79 3.90 33.66
C LYS A 5 11.00 3.43 32.43
N VAL A 6 11.09 4.19 31.35
CA VAL A 6 10.50 3.83 30.05
C VAL A 6 11.62 3.24 29.18
N ASN A 7 11.65 1.93 29.07
CA ASN A 7 12.53 1.24 28.12
C ASN A 7 11.84 1.21 26.76
N LYS A 8 12.40 1.92 25.77
CA LYS A 8 11.88 1.94 24.40
C LYS A 8 12.63 0.92 23.53
N ASN A 9 11.90 0.20 22.69
CA ASN A 9 12.42 -0.66 21.63
C ASN A 9 12.17 0.00 20.25
N ASN A 10 12.70 -0.56 19.17
CA ASN A 10 12.56 0.00 17.82
C ASN A 10 11.19 -0.21 17.16
N ASN A 11 10.20 -0.79 17.86
CA ASN A 11 8.86 -1.08 17.36
C ASN A 11 7.81 -0.15 18.00
N TYR A 12 7.86 1.14 17.65
CA TYR A 12 6.95 2.14 18.19
C TYR A 12 6.17 2.86 17.09
N THR A 13 4.93 3.23 17.39
CA THR A 13 4.11 4.06 16.49
C THR A 13 4.20 5.52 16.93
N VAL A 14 4.49 6.42 15.98
CA VAL A 14 4.42 7.86 16.21
C VAL A 14 3.00 8.34 15.90
N ILE A 15 2.27 8.76 16.94
CA ILE A 15 0.89 9.23 16.84
C ILE A 15 0.78 10.57 17.58
N SER A 16 -0.05 11.48 17.08
CA SER A 16 -0.48 12.71 17.72
C SER A 16 -1.01 12.47 19.13
N ASN A 17 -0.56 13.27 20.09
CA ASN A 17 -1.05 13.19 21.48
C ASN A 17 -2.44 13.83 21.68
N THR A 18 -3.13 14.24 20.61
CA THR A 18 -4.37 15.03 20.70
C THR A 18 -5.47 14.24 21.42
N HIS A 19 -5.73 13.01 20.99
CA HIS A 19 -6.75 12.14 21.62
C HIS A 19 -6.35 11.69 23.03
N LEU A 20 -5.05 11.52 23.29
CA LEU A 20 -4.54 11.16 24.62
C LEU A 20 -4.82 12.26 25.65
N LYS A 21 -4.81 13.53 25.22
CA LYS A 21 -5.08 14.71 26.05
C LYS A 21 -6.58 15.02 26.23
N GLU A 22 -7.47 14.37 25.48
CA GLU A 22 -8.91 14.59 25.60
C GLU A 22 -9.41 14.10 26.97
N ARG A 23 -9.93 15.00 27.81
CA ARG A 23 -10.31 14.66 29.18
C ARG A 23 -11.67 13.98 29.28
N LYS A 24 -12.54 14.20 28.30
CA LYS A 24 -13.90 13.66 28.29
C LYS A 24 -14.01 12.27 27.65
N MET A 25 -12.94 11.81 26.99
CA MET A 25 -12.90 10.53 26.31
C MET A 25 -12.32 9.44 27.21
N THR A 26 -12.93 8.26 27.20
CA THR A 26 -12.53 7.12 28.02
C THR A 26 -11.14 6.61 27.65
N LEU A 27 -10.46 5.97 28.61
CA LEU A 27 -9.19 5.29 28.35
C LEU A 27 -9.34 4.15 27.35
N LYS A 28 -10.51 3.49 27.30
CA LYS A 28 -10.81 2.46 26.30
C LYS A 28 -10.82 3.04 24.89
N ALA A 29 -11.51 4.17 24.68
CA ALA A 29 -11.51 4.87 23.40
C ALA A 29 -10.12 5.38 23.02
N LYS A 30 -9.36 5.94 23.96
CA LYS A 30 -7.96 6.33 23.71
C LYS A 30 -7.10 5.14 23.30
N GLY A 31 -7.21 4.02 24.00
CA GLY A 31 -6.49 2.80 23.72
C GLY A 31 -6.84 2.24 22.34
N LEU A 32 -8.14 2.08 22.06
CA LEU A 32 -8.62 1.56 20.78
C LEU A 32 -8.20 2.45 19.61
N LEU A 33 -8.35 3.78 19.72
CA LEU A 33 -7.90 4.69 18.66
C LEU A 33 -6.38 4.60 18.44
N THR A 34 -5.59 4.52 19.52
CA THR A 34 -4.13 4.37 19.42
C THR A 34 -3.76 3.06 18.74
N LEU A 35 -4.43 1.96 19.09
CA LEU A 35 -4.28 0.67 18.44
C LEU A 35 -4.62 0.80 16.96
N MET A 36 -5.80 1.32 16.62
CA MET A 36 -6.25 1.47 15.23
C MET A 36 -5.28 2.30 14.37
N LEU A 37 -4.71 3.37 14.93
CA LEU A 37 -3.70 4.22 14.28
C LEU A 37 -2.31 3.56 14.18
N SER A 38 -2.04 2.54 14.99
CA SER A 38 -0.82 1.73 14.92
C SER A 38 -0.90 0.58 13.91
N LEU A 39 -2.11 0.22 13.49
CA LEU A 39 -2.34 -0.87 12.54
C LEU A 39 -2.07 -0.43 11.10
N PRO A 40 -1.75 -1.40 10.22
CA PRO A 40 -1.68 -1.18 8.78
C PRO A 40 -2.96 -0.56 8.19
N PRO A 41 -2.87 0.35 7.21
CA PRO A 41 -4.02 0.91 6.50
C PRO A 41 -4.98 -0.13 5.89
N ASP A 42 -4.47 -1.30 5.50
CA ASP A 42 -5.21 -2.42 4.91
C ASP A 42 -5.68 -3.44 5.94
N TRP A 43 -5.57 -3.12 7.23
CA TRP A 43 -6.09 -3.95 8.30
C TRP A 43 -7.61 -4.10 8.20
N ASP A 44 -8.13 -5.25 8.61
CA ASP A 44 -9.57 -5.45 8.74
C ASP A 44 -10.09 -4.71 9.98
N TYR A 45 -10.55 -3.48 9.77
CA TYR A 45 -11.17 -2.65 10.81
C TYR A 45 -12.66 -2.99 11.05
N SER A 46 -13.15 -4.12 10.52
CA SER A 46 -14.45 -4.66 10.92
C SER A 46 -14.49 -4.91 12.43
N ILE A 47 -15.71 -5.01 12.97
CA ILE A 47 -15.90 -5.35 14.39
C ILE A 47 -15.23 -6.69 14.71
N GLU A 48 -15.37 -7.69 13.83
CA GLU A 48 -14.74 -9.01 13.99
C GLU A 48 -13.21 -8.92 13.96
N GLY A 49 -12.65 -8.15 13.02
CA GLY A 49 -11.22 -7.91 12.92
C GLY A 49 -10.64 -7.24 14.16
N LEU A 50 -11.34 -6.24 14.72
CA LEU A 50 -10.93 -5.60 15.97
C LEU A 50 -11.03 -6.53 17.19
N ILE A 51 -12.09 -7.34 17.27
CA ILE A 51 -12.25 -8.35 18.34
C ILE A 51 -11.11 -9.39 18.26
N SER A 52 -10.64 -9.75 17.06
CA SER A 52 -9.59 -10.76 16.90
C SER A 52 -8.25 -10.39 17.54
N ILE A 53 -8.00 -9.10 17.77
CA ILE A 53 -6.75 -8.57 18.36
C ILE A 53 -6.96 -7.91 19.73
N CYS A 54 -8.21 -7.80 20.20
CA CYS A 54 -8.55 -7.20 21.47
C CYS A 54 -9.04 -8.27 22.45
N VAL A 55 -8.83 -8.04 23.76
CA VAL A 55 -9.41 -8.91 24.81
C VAL A 55 -10.90 -8.57 25.00
N GLU A 56 -11.28 -7.35 24.63
CA GLU A 56 -12.62 -6.81 24.70
C GLU A 56 -13.59 -7.52 23.73
N GLY A 57 -14.75 -7.89 24.26
CA GLY A 57 -15.83 -8.45 23.45
C GLY A 57 -16.57 -7.42 22.61
N GLU A 58 -17.42 -7.92 21.70
CA GLU A 58 -18.17 -7.15 20.71
C GLU A 58 -18.89 -5.91 21.26
N ARG A 59 -19.58 -6.04 22.41
CA ARG A 59 -20.31 -4.92 23.02
C ARG A 59 -19.37 -3.78 23.45
N ALA A 60 -18.20 -4.14 23.98
CA ALA A 60 -17.21 -3.16 24.41
C ALA A 60 -16.57 -2.46 23.19
N ILE A 61 -16.25 -3.20 22.13
CA ILE A 61 -15.74 -2.62 20.88
C ILE A 61 -16.77 -1.67 20.26
N ASN A 62 -18.03 -2.10 20.11
CA ASN A 62 -19.09 -1.27 19.53
C ASN A 62 -19.34 0.03 20.31
N SER A 63 -19.44 -0.04 21.64
CA SER A 63 -19.61 1.16 22.47
C SER A 63 -18.42 2.11 22.36
N THR A 64 -17.20 1.57 22.26
CA THR A 64 -15.98 2.37 22.08
C THR A 64 -15.93 3.03 20.70
N LEU A 65 -16.32 2.33 19.64
CA LEU A 65 -16.41 2.91 18.28
C LEU A 65 -17.46 4.04 18.20
N ASN A 66 -18.60 3.88 18.88
CA ASN A 66 -19.60 4.94 18.99
C ASN A 66 -19.04 6.18 19.70
N GLU A 67 -18.31 6.00 20.80
CA GLU A 67 -17.63 7.10 21.48
C GLU A 67 -16.63 7.81 20.53
N LEU A 68 -15.80 7.06 19.80
CA LEU A 68 -14.87 7.65 18.82
C LEU A 68 -15.58 8.45 17.72
N LYS A 69 -16.76 8.01 17.30
CA LYS A 69 -17.60 8.74 16.34
C LYS A 69 -18.12 10.05 16.94
N GLU A 70 -18.59 10.04 18.18
CA GLU A 70 -19.04 11.25 18.90
C GLU A 70 -17.93 12.28 19.03
N PHE A 71 -16.72 11.84 19.37
CA PHE A 71 -15.54 12.70 19.47
C PHE A 71 -14.96 13.13 18.11
N GLY A 72 -15.44 12.56 17.00
CA GLY A 72 -15.06 12.92 15.64
C GLY A 72 -13.77 12.26 15.14
N TYR A 73 -13.32 11.20 15.81
CA TYR A 73 -12.15 10.41 15.40
C TYR A 73 -12.51 9.25 14.47
N LEU A 74 -13.79 8.90 14.35
CA LEU A 74 -14.27 7.84 13.49
C LEU A 74 -15.47 8.31 12.65
N ARG A 75 -15.46 7.99 11.36
CA ARG A 75 -16.61 8.09 10.47
C ARG A 75 -16.82 6.77 9.76
N ILE A 76 -18.04 6.24 9.78
CA ILE A 76 -18.41 5.00 9.10
C ILE A 76 -19.30 5.36 7.92
N GLU A 77 -18.87 5.04 6.71
CA GLU A 77 -19.61 5.26 5.47
C GLU A 77 -20.20 3.94 4.99
N LYS A 78 -21.50 3.96 4.67
CA LYS A 78 -22.20 2.79 4.13
C LYS A 78 -22.13 2.83 2.62
N LEU A 79 -21.49 1.84 2.01
CA LEU A 79 -21.45 1.71 0.56
C LEU A 79 -22.76 1.08 0.03
N PRO A 80 -23.22 1.51 -1.16
CA PRO A 80 -24.35 0.87 -1.80
C PRO A 80 -23.99 -0.58 -2.15
N PRO A 81 -24.97 -1.51 -2.07
CA PRO A 81 -24.74 -2.90 -2.42
C PRO A 81 -24.29 -3.02 -3.88
N ARG A 82 -23.21 -3.75 -4.11
CA ARG A 82 -22.74 -4.06 -5.47
C ARG A 82 -23.79 -4.91 -6.18
N LYS A 83 -24.10 -4.62 -7.46
CA LYS A 83 -25.08 -5.38 -8.26
C LYS A 83 -24.85 -6.90 -8.09
N GLY A 84 -25.82 -7.59 -7.50
CA GLY A 84 -25.78 -9.04 -7.24
C GLY A 84 -25.33 -9.48 -5.85
N LYS A 85 -24.96 -8.57 -4.93
CA LYS A 85 -24.70 -8.88 -3.52
C LYS A 85 -25.66 -8.10 -2.62
N ASN A 86 -26.42 -8.81 -1.79
CA ASN A 86 -27.29 -8.21 -0.75
C ASN A 86 -26.54 -7.76 0.51
N GLN A 87 -25.20 -7.74 0.49
CA GLN A 87 -24.38 -7.36 1.63
C GLN A 87 -24.00 -5.89 1.56
N PHE A 88 -24.17 -5.17 2.66
CA PHE A 88 -23.68 -3.80 2.80
C PHE A 88 -22.19 -3.83 3.12
N GLU A 89 -21.40 -3.06 2.37
CA GLU A 89 -20.00 -2.80 2.67
C GLU A 89 -19.89 -1.49 3.46
N TYR A 90 -18.93 -1.41 4.38
CA TYR A 90 -18.70 -0.24 5.23
C TYR A 90 -17.25 0.21 5.10
N ILE A 91 -17.02 1.52 4.97
CA ILE A 91 -15.70 2.13 5.05
C ILE A 91 -15.55 2.81 6.41
N TYR A 92 -14.51 2.46 7.15
CA TYR A 92 -14.17 3.06 8.45
C TYR A 92 -13.05 4.08 8.24
N ASN A 93 -13.42 5.36 8.27
CA ASN A 93 -12.48 6.47 8.18
C ASN A 93 -12.04 6.89 9.59
N ILE A 94 -10.78 6.63 9.92
CA ILE A 94 -10.18 6.92 11.24
C ILE A 94 -9.29 8.16 11.11
N TYR A 95 -9.41 9.09 12.05
CA TYR A 95 -8.70 10.36 12.01
C TYR A 95 -7.77 10.51 13.21
N GLU A 96 -6.57 11.01 12.97
CA GLU A 96 -5.59 11.32 14.03
C GLU A 96 -5.92 12.63 14.77
N LYS A 97 -6.72 13.50 14.13
CA LYS A 97 -7.30 14.71 14.72
C LYS A 97 -8.82 14.65 14.57
N PRO A 98 -9.58 15.15 15.55
CA PRO A 98 -11.02 15.06 15.48
C PRO A 98 -11.57 15.96 14.36
N LEU A 99 -12.52 15.44 13.60
CA LEU A 99 -13.31 16.22 12.64
C LEU A 99 -14.02 17.39 13.33
N LYS A 100 -14.23 18.49 12.63
CA LYS A 100 -15.01 19.60 13.16
C LYS A 100 -16.47 19.17 13.32
N LYS A 101 -17.23 19.80 14.24
CA LYS A 101 -18.60 19.35 14.56
C LYS A 101 -19.53 19.40 13.34
N GLU A 102 -19.27 20.33 12.43
CA GLU A 102 -20.02 20.54 11.20
C GLU A 102 -19.79 19.36 10.22
N GLU A 103 -18.55 18.88 10.13
CA GLU A 103 -18.14 17.75 9.27
C GLU A 103 -18.63 16.40 9.81
N ARG A 104 -18.80 16.28 11.14
CA ARG A 104 -19.36 15.08 11.78
C ARG A 104 -20.82 14.82 11.40
N GLN A 105 -21.56 15.86 10.99
CA GLN A 105 -22.99 15.80 10.70
C GLN A 105 -23.32 15.55 9.22
N LEU A 106 -22.32 15.38 8.34
CA LEU A 106 -22.55 14.93 6.97
C LEU A 106 -23.10 13.50 7.00
N LYS A 107 -24.43 13.41 7.18
CA LYS A 107 -25.26 12.22 7.09
C LYS A 107 -24.94 11.51 5.79
N ASN A 108 -25.07 10.18 5.82
CA ASN A 108 -25.09 9.31 4.63
C ASN A 108 -25.98 9.95 3.55
N VAL A 109 -25.38 10.70 2.63
CA VAL A 109 -26.07 11.11 1.42
C VAL A 109 -26.13 9.83 0.61
N GLU A 110 -27.33 9.27 0.50
CA GLU A 110 -27.66 8.35 -0.59
C GLU A 110 -27.15 9.04 -1.87
N VAL A 111 -26.13 8.46 -2.50
CA VAL A 111 -25.58 8.97 -3.75
C VAL A 111 -26.62 8.73 -4.83
N GLN A 112 -27.63 9.60 -4.89
CA GLN A 112 -28.38 9.85 -6.10
C GLN A 112 -27.54 10.78 -6.95
N ASN A 113 -27.13 10.25 -8.11
CA ASN A 113 -26.42 10.94 -9.17
C ASN A 113 -27.00 12.33 -9.45
N VAL A 114 -26.26 13.41 -9.18
CA VAL A 114 -26.32 14.63 -10.01
C VAL A 114 -24.99 15.40 -9.94
N GLY A 115 -24.30 15.48 -11.08
CA GLY A 115 -23.58 16.67 -11.56
C GLY A 115 -22.34 17.17 -10.80
N LEU A 116 -21.17 17.05 -11.44
CA LEU A 116 -20.03 17.95 -11.22
C LEU A 116 -20.50 19.42 -11.23
N GLN A 117 -20.32 20.15 -10.14
CA GLN A 117 -20.05 21.59 -10.19
C GLN A 117 -19.01 22.01 -9.16
N ASN A 118 -18.02 22.74 -9.65
CA ASN A 118 -16.91 23.36 -8.95
C ASN A 118 -17.38 24.24 -7.79
N VAL A 119 -16.82 24.05 -6.60
CA VAL A 119 -16.88 25.07 -5.54
C VAL A 119 -15.46 25.48 -5.15
N LYS A 120 -15.10 26.64 -5.70
CA LYS A 120 -13.94 27.47 -5.38
C LYS A 120 -14.13 28.00 -3.95
N VAL A 121 -13.23 27.68 -3.02
CA VAL A 121 -13.20 28.35 -1.70
C VAL A 121 -11.83 28.97 -1.49
N GLN A 122 -11.89 30.28 -1.30
CA GLN A 122 -10.81 31.24 -1.22
C GLN A 122 -10.01 31.06 0.07
N SER A 123 -8.71 31.28 -0.04
CA SER A 123 -7.77 31.43 1.06
C SER A 123 -8.04 32.76 1.77
N GLU A 124 -8.35 32.73 3.07
CA GLU A 124 -8.20 33.89 3.95
C GLU A 124 -7.19 33.58 5.05
N VAL A 125 -6.22 34.49 5.11
CA VAL A 125 -5.08 34.56 6.01
C VAL A 125 -5.55 35.12 7.35
N VAL A 126 -5.24 34.44 8.46
CA VAL A 126 -5.10 35.12 9.75
C VAL A 126 -3.88 34.56 10.47
N GLN A 127 -2.89 35.43 10.64
CA GLN A 127 -1.71 35.27 11.47
C GLN A 127 -2.10 35.32 12.95
N ASN A 128 -1.43 34.52 13.77
CA ASN A 128 -0.96 34.95 15.08
C ASN A 128 0.30 34.16 15.46
N GLU A 129 1.34 34.91 15.77
CA GLU A 129 2.70 34.47 16.09
C GLU A 129 2.81 33.89 17.51
N GLY A 130 3.83 33.05 17.73
CA GLY A 130 4.22 32.59 19.07
C GLY A 130 5.05 31.31 19.07
N GLN A 131 6.32 31.45 18.66
CA GLN A 131 7.51 30.58 18.84
C GLN A 131 7.34 29.20 19.53
N LEU A 132 7.94 28.15 18.93
CA LEU A 132 8.97 27.27 19.53
C LEU A 132 9.41 26.14 18.56
N LYS A 133 10.66 26.26 18.09
CA LYS A 133 11.67 25.20 17.83
C LYS A 133 11.25 23.92 17.06
N THR A 134 11.48 23.98 15.75
CA THR A 134 12.12 22.98 14.85
C THR A 134 12.31 21.53 15.38
N ASN A 135 11.43 20.62 14.91
CA ASN A 135 11.72 19.24 14.44
C ASN A 135 10.44 18.40 14.21
N THR A 136 9.24 18.96 14.40
CA THR A 136 7.97 18.22 14.31
C THR A 136 7.28 18.26 12.93
N LEU A 137 7.88 18.91 11.93
CA LEU A 137 7.30 19.06 10.58
C LEU A 137 7.63 17.87 9.66
N ASN A 138 8.81 17.27 9.77
CA ASN A 138 9.24 16.21 8.85
C ASN A 138 8.37 14.94 8.91
N THR A 139 7.94 14.45 10.07
CA THR A 139 7.27 13.13 10.15
C THR A 139 5.85 13.12 9.58
N LYS A 140 5.10 14.23 9.70
CA LYS A 140 3.73 14.35 9.17
C LYS A 140 3.72 14.52 7.66
N GLU A 141 4.66 15.32 7.15
CA GLU A 141 4.86 15.52 5.72
C GLU A 141 5.37 14.25 5.05
N LEU A 142 6.30 13.53 5.70
CA LEU A 142 6.79 12.24 5.22
C LEU A 142 5.69 11.17 5.17
N ASN A 143 4.86 11.04 6.21
CA ASN A 143 3.78 10.02 6.23
C ASN A 143 2.68 10.32 5.21
N THR A 144 2.27 11.59 5.05
CA THR A 144 1.30 11.97 4.02
C THR A 144 1.88 11.86 2.61
N LYS A 145 3.15 12.26 2.41
CA LYS A 145 3.88 12.08 1.15
C LYS A 145 4.03 10.60 0.80
N LEU A 146 4.36 9.74 1.76
CA LEU A 146 4.53 8.30 1.55
C LEU A 146 3.19 7.59 1.25
N LEU A 147 2.11 7.98 1.94
CA LEU A 147 0.76 7.48 1.64
C LEU A 147 0.30 7.89 0.24
N ASN A 148 0.56 9.14 -0.16
CA ASN A 148 0.34 9.62 -1.52
C ASN A 148 1.21 8.87 -2.53
N THR A 149 2.45 8.50 -2.16
CA THR A 149 3.38 7.76 -3.01
C THR A 149 2.84 6.36 -3.31
N TYR A 150 2.36 5.61 -2.31
CA TYR A 150 1.80 4.27 -2.53
C TYR A 150 0.52 4.31 -3.36
N SER A 151 -0.36 5.29 -3.12
CA SER A 151 -1.56 5.50 -3.93
C SER A 151 -1.19 5.78 -5.39
N LEU A 152 -0.17 6.62 -5.62
CA LEU A 152 0.31 6.95 -6.96
C LEU A 152 0.86 5.71 -7.68
N PHE A 153 1.73 4.92 -7.04
CA PHE A 153 2.26 3.69 -7.66
C PHE A 153 1.16 2.68 -7.96
N MET A 154 0.14 2.59 -7.10
CA MET A 154 -1.01 1.72 -7.31
C MET A 154 -1.85 2.16 -8.51
N GLU A 155 -2.16 3.45 -8.58
CA GLU A 155 -2.89 4.03 -9.70
C GLU A 155 -2.14 3.81 -11.02
N LYS A 156 -0.85 4.12 -11.05
CA LYS A 156 0.01 3.98 -12.24
C LYS A 156 0.16 2.52 -12.67
N TRP A 157 0.33 1.59 -11.72
CA TRP A 157 0.33 0.17 -12.05
C TRP A 157 -1.01 -0.28 -12.64
N ASN A 158 -2.13 0.14 -12.03
CA ASN A 158 -3.45 -0.26 -12.49
C ASN A 158 -3.83 0.37 -13.84
N GLU A 159 -3.32 1.57 -14.16
CA GLU A 159 -3.39 2.16 -15.51
C GLU A 159 -2.65 1.26 -16.53
N LEU A 160 -1.37 0.97 -16.27
CA LEU A 160 -0.54 0.10 -17.12
C LEU A 160 -1.17 -1.29 -17.29
N ALA A 161 -1.68 -1.87 -16.20
CA ALA A 161 -2.24 -3.21 -16.20
C ALA A 161 -3.53 -3.31 -17.03
N LYS A 162 -4.35 -2.25 -17.07
CA LYS A 162 -5.50 -2.20 -17.98
C LYS A 162 -5.07 -2.12 -19.44
N GLU A 163 -4.04 -1.33 -19.74
CA GLU A 163 -3.52 -1.17 -21.10
C GLU A 163 -2.86 -2.45 -21.64
N CYS A 164 -2.16 -3.17 -20.76
CA CYS A 164 -1.33 -4.33 -21.14
C CYS A 164 -1.94 -5.70 -20.78
N GLU A 165 -3.19 -5.74 -20.31
CA GLU A 165 -3.87 -6.96 -19.82
C GLU A 165 -3.08 -7.71 -18.72
N LEU A 166 -2.52 -6.96 -17.77
CA LEU A 166 -1.81 -7.49 -16.60
C LEU A 166 -2.74 -7.59 -15.38
N SER A 167 -2.24 -8.24 -14.33
CA SER A 167 -2.96 -8.38 -13.06
C SER A 167 -3.07 -7.04 -12.31
N LEU A 168 -4.30 -6.62 -12.04
CA LEU A 168 -4.61 -5.45 -11.21
C LEU A 168 -4.33 -5.73 -9.73
N ILE A 169 -3.94 -4.70 -9.01
CA ILE A 169 -3.79 -4.75 -7.55
C ILE A 169 -4.95 -4.00 -6.88
N LYS A 170 -5.49 -4.60 -5.82
CA LYS A 170 -6.60 -4.04 -5.04
C LYS A 170 -6.15 -3.41 -3.72
N SER A 171 -4.95 -3.76 -3.26
CA SER A 171 -4.36 -3.28 -2.03
C SER A 171 -2.84 -3.30 -2.12
N PHE A 172 -2.21 -2.44 -1.32
CA PHE A 172 -0.76 -2.42 -1.11
C PHE A 172 -0.49 -3.15 0.20
N THR A 173 -0.08 -4.41 0.12
CA THR A 173 0.24 -5.21 1.31
C THR A 173 1.51 -4.71 1.98
N GLU A 174 1.70 -5.02 3.27
CA GLU A 174 2.93 -4.67 4.01
C GLU A 174 4.22 -5.12 3.30
N ASN A 175 4.22 -6.30 2.68
CA ASN A 175 5.37 -6.76 1.89
C ASN A 175 5.62 -5.89 0.66
N ARG A 176 4.57 -5.43 -0.03
CA ARG A 176 4.71 -4.49 -1.16
C ARG A 176 5.23 -3.14 -0.68
N LYS A 177 4.71 -2.62 0.46
CA LYS A 177 5.17 -1.36 1.06
C LYS A 177 6.66 -1.43 1.36
N LYS A 178 7.10 -2.50 2.03
CA LYS A 178 8.50 -2.75 2.37
C LYS A 178 9.40 -2.77 1.12
N ARG A 179 9.03 -3.54 0.10
CA ARG A 179 9.82 -3.63 -1.15
C ARG A 179 9.88 -2.30 -1.91
N LEU A 180 8.76 -1.57 -1.96
CA LEU A 180 8.75 -0.25 -2.59
C LEU A 180 9.57 0.77 -1.80
N SER A 181 9.55 0.74 -0.47
CA SER A 181 10.42 1.60 0.34
C SER A 181 11.90 1.28 0.11
N GLU A 182 12.28 0.00 0.00
CA GLU A 182 13.65 -0.42 -0.33
C GLU A 182 14.10 0.09 -1.71
N LEU A 183 13.19 0.15 -2.69
CA LEU A 183 13.47 0.77 -3.99
C LEU A 183 13.59 2.29 -3.92
N LEU A 184 12.73 2.96 -3.15
CA LEU A 184 12.74 4.41 -2.95
C LEU A 184 13.96 4.91 -2.16
N GLU A 185 14.64 4.03 -1.42
CA GLU A 185 15.94 4.34 -0.80
C GLU A 185 17.09 4.40 -1.83
N LYS A 186 16.93 3.71 -2.98
CA LYS A 186 17.99 3.54 -3.99
C LYS A 186 17.73 4.34 -5.27
N TYR A 187 16.48 4.57 -5.61
CA TYR A 187 16.03 5.21 -6.84
C TYR A 187 15.00 6.30 -6.54
N SER A 188 14.97 7.33 -7.38
CA SER A 188 13.95 8.36 -7.32
C SER A 188 12.57 7.81 -7.71
N GLN A 189 11.52 8.51 -7.27
CA GLN A 189 10.14 8.14 -7.61
C GLN A 189 9.92 8.12 -9.14
N GLU A 190 10.50 9.11 -9.83
CA GLU A 190 10.44 9.27 -11.28
C GLU A 190 11.10 8.09 -12.00
N GLU A 191 12.29 7.66 -11.57
CA GLU A 191 13.00 6.51 -12.17
C GLU A 191 12.20 5.20 -12.03
N ILE A 192 11.58 4.97 -10.87
CA ILE A 192 10.77 3.78 -10.64
C ILE A 192 9.52 3.81 -11.54
N LEU A 193 8.85 4.96 -11.64
CA LEU A 193 7.68 5.12 -12.52
C LEU A 193 8.04 4.97 -14.00
N GLU A 194 9.14 5.56 -14.44
CA GLU A 194 9.61 5.41 -15.82
C GLU A 194 9.91 3.94 -16.13
N THR A 195 10.57 3.24 -15.20
CA THR A 195 10.86 1.80 -15.31
C THR A 195 9.60 0.96 -15.34
N MET A 196 8.57 1.33 -14.57
CA MET A 196 7.25 0.69 -14.65
C MET A 196 6.65 0.85 -16.05
N PHE A 197 6.70 2.06 -16.62
CA PHE A 197 6.15 2.30 -17.95
C PHE A 197 6.96 1.65 -19.08
N LYS A 198 8.26 1.34 -18.87
CA LYS A 198 9.06 0.54 -19.82
C LYS A 198 8.47 -0.84 -20.07
N ILE A 199 7.73 -1.42 -19.10
CA ILE A 199 7.10 -2.76 -19.23
C ILE A 199 6.23 -2.86 -20.49
N LYS A 200 5.51 -1.79 -20.86
CA LYS A 200 4.61 -1.78 -22.03
C LYS A 200 5.33 -2.08 -23.35
N ASN A 201 6.65 -1.84 -23.40
CA ASN A 201 7.47 -2.02 -24.60
C ASN A 201 8.19 -3.37 -24.62
N ILE A 202 7.98 -4.24 -23.62
CA ILE A 202 8.74 -5.48 -23.46
C ILE A 202 7.83 -6.69 -23.64
N ASN A 203 7.88 -7.32 -24.81
CA ASN A 203 7.01 -8.45 -25.18
C ASN A 203 7.09 -9.64 -24.21
N PHE A 204 8.29 -9.95 -23.71
CA PHE A 204 8.50 -11.03 -22.73
C PHE A 204 7.71 -10.80 -21.44
N LEU A 205 7.73 -9.58 -20.90
CA LEU A 205 7.02 -9.24 -19.66
C LEU A 205 5.49 -9.22 -19.84
N LEU A 206 5.03 -9.04 -21.08
CA LEU A 206 3.61 -9.04 -21.44
C LEU A 206 3.07 -10.43 -21.82
N GLY A 207 3.91 -11.47 -21.80
CA GLY A 207 3.53 -12.81 -22.25
C GLY A 207 3.22 -12.87 -23.75
N ARG A 208 3.74 -11.93 -24.54
CA ARG A 208 3.56 -11.84 -26.00
C ARG A 208 4.72 -12.52 -26.75
N THR A 209 5.18 -13.66 -26.23
CA THR A 209 6.30 -14.42 -26.82
C THR A 209 5.90 -15.85 -27.07
N ASP A 210 6.43 -16.46 -28.13
CA ASP A 210 6.12 -17.84 -28.51
C ASP A 210 6.62 -18.88 -27.49
N LYS A 211 7.49 -18.46 -26.56
CA LYS A 211 8.15 -19.34 -25.58
C LYS A 211 7.43 -19.41 -24.23
N SER A 212 6.66 -18.38 -23.86
CA SER A 212 6.01 -18.32 -22.55
C SER A 212 4.86 -17.31 -22.55
N ASN A 213 3.74 -17.73 -21.93
CA ASN A 213 2.60 -16.87 -21.61
C ASN A 213 2.72 -16.21 -20.23
N TRP A 214 3.90 -16.28 -19.60
CA TRP A 214 4.13 -15.63 -18.32
C TRP A 214 4.04 -14.10 -18.47
N LYS A 215 3.27 -13.47 -17.57
CA LYS A 215 3.11 -12.01 -17.50
C LYS A 215 3.67 -11.50 -16.19
N ILE A 216 4.32 -10.34 -16.21
CA ILE A 216 4.84 -9.70 -15.02
C ILE A 216 3.71 -9.28 -14.08
N SER A 217 3.84 -9.58 -12.79
CA SER A 217 2.96 -9.06 -11.75
C SER A 217 3.58 -7.86 -11.04
N PHE A 218 2.77 -7.14 -10.25
CA PHE A 218 3.29 -6.03 -9.45
C PHE A 218 4.35 -6.49 -8.44
N ASP A 219 4.16 -7.67 -7.86
CA ASP A 219 5.10 -8.25 -6.91
C ASP A 219 6.44 -8.64 -7.56
N ASP A 220 6.40 -8.99 -8.85
CA ASP A 220 7.60 -9.22 -9.67
C ASP A 220 8.31 -7.92 -9.99
N PHE A 221 7.58 -6.85 -10.31
CA PHE A 221 8.16 -5.54 -10.56
C PHE A 221 8.85 -4.97 -9.31
N LEU A 222 8.26 -5.15 -8.13
CA LEU A 222 8.84 -4.72 -6.85
C LEU A 222 10.03 -5.58 -6.38
N ASN A 223 10.35 -6.68 -7.07
CA ASN A 223 11.55 -7.46 -6.76
C ASN A 223 12.78 -6.74 -7.32
N GLU A 224 13.75 -6.42 -6.47
CA GLU A 224 14.94 -5.63 -6.84
C GLU A 224 15.71 -6.18 -8.05
N GLU A 225 15.96 -7.50 -8.10
CA GLU A 225 16.69 -8.12 -9.22
C GLU A 225 15.95 -7.97 -10.55
N LYS A 226 14.62 -8.14 -10.54
CA LYS A 226 13.79 -7.97 -11.73
C LYS A 226 13.70 -6.50 -12.11
N PHE A 227 13.53 -5.60 -11.13
CA PHE A 227 13.50 -4.16 -11.34
C PHE A 227 14.76 -3.67 -12.06
N ILE A 228 15.95 -4.05 -11.57
CA ILE A 228 17.25 -3.68 -12.17
C ILE A 228 17.32 -4.15 -13.62
N LYS A 229 16.92 -5.39 -13.91
CA LYS A 229 16.91 -5.92 -15.28
C LYS A 229 15.97 -5.16 -16.22
N ILE A 230 14.84 -4.64 -15.72
CA ILE A 230 13.92 -3.80 -16.51
C ILE A 230 14.52 -2.41 -16.72
N LEU A 231 15.12 -1.84 -15.67
CA LEU A 231 15.77 -0.53 -15.68
C LEU A 231 16.92 -0.48 -16.70
N GLU A 232 17.82 -1.48 -16.64
CA GLU A 232 18.97 -1.68 -17.53
C GLU A 232 18.57 -2.16 -18.93
N GLY A 233 17.31 -2.56 -19.10
CA GLY A 233 16.78 -2.98 -20.38
C GLY A 233 17.23 -4.36 -20.84
N ALA A 234 17.61 -5.25 -19.93
CA ALA A 234 18.02 -6.63 -20.22
C ALA A 234 16.91 -7.48 -20.87
N TYR A 235 15.65 -7.02 -20.80
CA TYR A 235 14.50 -7.68 -21.41
C TYR A 235 14.06 -7.06 -22.75
N TYR A 236 14.62 -5.90 -23.15
CA TYR A 236 14.39 -5.46 -24.51
C TYR A 236 15.00 -6.50 -25.41
N ASP A 237 14.20 -6.98 -26.36
CA ASP A 237 14.76 -7.66 -27.51
C ASP A 237 15.75 -6.67 -28.11
N GLU A 238 17.04 -6.88 -27.89
CA GLU A 238 18.03 -6.31 -28.77
C GLU A 238 17.49 -6.59 -30.17
N ILE A 239 17.21 -5.53 -30.94
CA ILE A 239 17.36 -5.64 -32.38
C ILE A 239 18.81 -6.05 -32.51
N LYS A 240 19.07 -7.36 -32.51
CA LYS A 240 20.40 -7.89 -32.68
C LYS A 240 20.88 -7.26 -33.98
N PRO A 241 21.93 -6.42 -33.96
CA PRO A 241 22.61 -6.14 -35.19
C PRO A 241 23.05 -7.50 -35.69
N THR A 242 22.53 -7.88 -36.85
CA THR A 242 22.94 -9.05 -37.58
C THR A 242 24.46 -9.10 -37.60
N GLY A 243 25.03 -10.10 -36.94
CA GLY A 243 26.45 -10.41 -37.06
C GLY A 243 27.16 -10.57 -35.73
N ARG A 244 27.16 -11.79 -35.22
CA ARG A 244 28.43 -12.53 -35.01
C ARG A 244 28.11 -14.01 -34.90
N LYS A 245 28.43 -14.73 -35.98
CA LYS A 245 28.64 -16.17 -35.96
C LYS A 245 29.64 -16.47 -34.86
N GLN A 246 29.30 -17.37 -33.94
CA GLN A 246 30.31 -18.12 -33.22
C GLN A 246 30.17 -19.59 -33.58
N ASP A 247 31.33 -20.12 -33.94
CA ASP A 247 31.52 -21.31 -34.72
C ASP A 247 31.09 -22.59 -34.02
N LYS A 248 30.51 -23.49 -34.81
CA LYS A 248 30.46 -24.92 -34.50
C LYS A 248 31.88 -25.42 -34.28
N LYS A 249 32.24 -25.75 -33.04
CA LYS A 249 33.26 -26.79 -32.77
C LYS A 249 32.57 -28.08 -32.37
N ILE A 250 32.59 -28.98 -33.33
CA ILE A 250 32.28 -30.41 -33.27
C ILE A 250 33.23 -31.07 -32.26
N SER A 251 32.71 -31.81 -31.29
CA SER A 251 33.45 -32.87 -30.60
C SER A 251 32.64 -34.17 -30.65
N LYS A 252 33.22 -35.17 -31.30
CA LYS A 252 32.70 -36.53 -31.56
C LYS A 252 32.42 -37.32 -30.26
N PRO A 253 31.50 -38.31 -30.29
CA PRO A 253 31.30 -39.25 -29.20
C PRO A 253 32.21 -40.48 -29.35
N LYS A 254 32.81 -40.97 -28.25
CA LYS A 254 33.33 -42.34 -28.12
C LYS A 254 33.33 -42.75 -26.64
N SER A 255 32.54 -43.76 -26.27
CA SER A 255 32.98 -45.16 -26.20
C SER A 255 31.99 -45.98 -25.38
N ALA A 256 31.50 -47.05 -26.00
CA ALA A 256 30.83 -48.16 -25.36
C ALA A 256 31.84 -49.11 -24.70
N GLY A 257 31.39 -49.85 -23.70
CA GLY A 257 32.06 -51.02 -23.09
C GLY A 257 31.37 -51.33 -21.76
N ALA A 258 31.04 -52.57 -21.39
CA ALA A 258 31.01 -53.86 -22.06
C ALA A 258 30.04 -54.73 -21.23
N LYS A 259 29.18 -55.53 -21.88
CA LYS A 259 28.40 -56.58 -21.21
C LYS A 259 29.33 -57.75 -20.86
N LYS A 260 29.22 -58.27 -19.64
CA LYS A 260 29.70 -59.61 -19.27
C LYS A 260 28.48 -60.54 -19.19
N GLU A 261 28.43 -61.53 -20.08
CA GLU A 261 27.63 -62.75 -19.91
C GLU A 261 28.63 -63.92 -20.00
N TYR A 262 28.66 -64.72 -18.94
CA TYR A 262 29.23 -66.07 -18.94
C TYR A 262 28.05 -67.02 -18.78
N GLY A 263 27.94 -67.98 -19.69
CA GLY A 263 26.96 -69.06 -19.63
C GLY A 263 27.43 -70.21 -18.73
N PHE A 264 26.45 -70.97 -18.25
CA PHE A 264 26.38 -72.42 -18.28
C PHE A 264 24.92 -72.80 -18.50
#